data_AF-A0A962BW45-F1
#
_entry.id   AF-A0A962BW45-F1
#
_cell.length_a   1.000
_cell.length_b   1.000
_cell.length_c   1.000
_cell.angle_alpha   90.00
_cell.angle_beta   90.00
_cell.angle_gamma   90.00
#
_symmetry.space_group_name_H-M   'P 1'
#
loop_
_entity.id
_entity.type
_entity.pdbx_description
1 polymer ?
#
loop_
_entity_poly.entity_id
_entity_poly.type
_entity_poly.pdbx_seq_one_letter_code
_entity_poly.pdbx_strand_id
1 'polypeptide(L)'
;MRPSSTILSAAILLLIGSPAVAGSLTPPGPPAPTFKTLSDIEPRTLISPDQNSLEPVVIDQPGSYYLGRDIQALPGQDAITINANNVSLDLNGFTVRGNLEVMDGNGIVVNG
;
A
#
# COMPACT_ATOMS: atom_id res chain seq x y z
N MET A 1 25.93 -58.83 57.85
CA MET A 1 25.60 -58.68 56.41
C MET A 1 25.63 -57.19 56.09
N ARG A 2 26.64 -56.73 55.34
CA ARG A 2 26.70 -55.35 54.83
C ARG A 2 26.33 -55.41 53.34
N PRO A 3 25.25 -54.76 52.88
CA PRO A 3 24.91 -54.78 51.46
C PRO A 3 26.04 -54.13 50.67
N SER A 4 26.51 -54.80 49.62
CA SER A 4 27.64 -54.32 48.82
C SER A 4 27.25 -53.03 48.10
N SER A 5 28.00 -51.97 48.39
CA SER A 5 27.85 -50.62 47.82
C SER A 5 27.95 -50.57 46.28
N THR A 6 28.34 -51.67 45.64
CA THR A 6 28.54 -51.77 44.19
C THR A 6 27.24 -51.93 43.42
N ILE A 7 26.17 -52.47 44.03
CA ILE A 7 24.88 -52.66 43.38
C ILE A 7 24.09 -51.34 43.31
N LEU A 8 24.33 -50.43 44.26
CA LEU A 8 23.61 -49.14 44.34
C LEU A 8 24.09 -48.11 43.30
N SER A 9 25.37 -48.16 42.87
CA SER A 9 25.91 -47.25 41.85
C SER A 9 25.47 -47.57 40.42
N ALA A 10 25.16 -48.83 40.10
CA ALA A 10 24.71 -49.23 38.76
C ALA A 10 23.25 -48.80 38.48
N ALA A 11 22.42 -48.72 39.52
CA ALA A 11 21.01 -48.33 39.39
C ALA A 11 20.82 -46.82 39.14
N ILE A 12 21.75 -45.98 39.58
CA ILE A 12 21.66 -44.51 39.44
C ILE A 12 22.14 -44.03 38.06
N LEU A 13 23.03 -44.80 37.39
CA LEU A 13 23.53 -44.44 36.05
C LEU A 13 22.54 -44.78 34.92
N LEU A 14 21.50 -45.59 35.20
CA LEU A 14 20.48 -45.98 34.23
C LEU A 14 19.33 -44.96 34.11
N LEU A 15 19.32 -43.90 34.94
CA LEU A 15 18.22 -42.93 35.00
C LEU A 15 18.48 -41.62 34.23
N ILE A 16 19.62 -41.49 33.54
CA ILE A 16 20.05 -40.22 32.93
C ILE A 16 20.21 -40.40 31.42
N GLY A 17 19.11 -40.24 30.68
CA GLY A 17 19.19 -40.30 29.21
C GLY A 17 17.85 -40.43 28.50
N SER A 18 16.86 -39.59 28.82
CA SER A 18 15.73 -39.42 27.89
C SER A 18 16.20 -38.57 26.71
N PRO A 19 16.20 -39.08 25.46
CA PRO A 19 16.52 -38.24 24.31
C PRO A 19 15.50 -37.10 24.21
N ALA A 20 15.98 -35.86 24.19
CA ALA A 20 15.15 -34.71 23.87
C ALA A 20 14.79 -34.79 22.38
N VAL A 21 13.54 -35.11 22.07
CA VAL A 21 13.03 -35.06 20.71
C VAL A 21 12.53 -33.64 20.45
N ALA A 22 13.25 -32.90 19.61
CA ALA A 22 12.78 -31.60 19.14
C ALA A 22 11.57 -31.80 18.22
N GLY A 23 10.61 -30.86 18.26
CA GLY A 23 9.48 -30.86 17.33
C GLY A 23 9.93 -30.73 15.87
N SER A 24 9.00 -30.98 14.94
CA SER A 24 9.26 -30.81 13.50
C SER A 24 9.84 -29.42 13.20
N LEU A 25 11.02 -29.38 12.58
CA LEU A 25 11.58 -28.15 12.02
C LEU A 25 10.89 -27.76 10.69
N THR A 26 10.09 -28.66 10.12
CA THR A 26 9.24 -28.38 8.98
C THR A 26 8.04 -27.56 9.47
N PRO A 27 7.87 -26.32 8.99
CA PRO A 27 6.69 -25.54 9.28
C PRO A 27 5.42 -26.31 8.88
N PRO A 28 4.30 -26.19 9.62
CA PRO A 28 3.07 -26.94 9.37
C PRO A 28 2.45 -26.71 7.98
N GLY A 29 2.90 -25.67 7.27
CA GLY A 29 2.52 -25.36 5.91
C GLY A 29 3.38 -24.22 5.35
N PRO A 30 3.27 -23.93 4.05
CA PRO A 30 3.91 -22.77 3.46
C PRO A 30 3.38 -21.48 4.11
N PRO A 31 4.17 -20.40 4.15
CA PRO A 31 3.69 -19.09 4.59
C PRO A 31 2.47 -18.64 3.77
N ALA A 32 1.50 -17.99 4.42
CA ALA A 32 0.42 -17.34 3.71
C ALA A 32 0.95 -16.21 2.81
N PRO A 33 0.21 -15.80 1.75
CA PRO A 33 0.57 -14.64 0.96
C PRO A 33 0.75 -13.40 1.85
N THR A 34 1.93 -12.78 1.80
CA THR A 34 2.28 -11.62 2.61
C THR A 34 2.18 -10.30 1.85
N PHE A 35 1.76 -10.33 0.58
CA PHE A 35 1.65 -9.15 -0.26
C PHE A 35 0.40 -8.33 0.10
N LYS A 36 0.59 -7.02 0.25
CA LYS A 36 -0.50 -6.04 0.22
C LYS A 36 -0.91 -5.77 -1.22
N THR A 37 -2.19 -5.49 -1.47
CA THR A 37 -2.63 -5.05 -2.79
C THR A 37 -2.12 -3.63 -3.07
N LEU A 38 -2.03 -3.22 -4.34
CA LEU A 38 -1.66 -1.83 -4.67
C LEU A 38 -2.65 -0.83 -4.05
N SER A 39 -3.92 -1.16 -3.96
CA SER A 39 -4.93 -0.36 -3.24
C SER A 39 -4.66 -0.23 -1.74
N ASP A 40 -4.02 -1.22 -1.12
CA ASP A 40 -3.65 -1.18 0.30
C ASP A 40 -2.35 -0.39 0.58
N ILE A 41 -1.52 -0.19 -0.45
CA ILE A 41 -0.27 0.56 -0.38
C ILE A 41 -0.49 2.01 -0.88
N GLU A 42 -1.32 2.19 -1.90
CA GLU A 42 -1.64 3.44 -2.56
C GLU A 42 -3.17 3.67 -2.59
N PRO A 43 -3.80 4.03 -1.46
CA PRO A 43 -5.25 4.25 -1.35
C PRO A 43 -5.75 5.52 -2.07
N ARG A 44 -5.02 6.02 -3.05
CA ARG A 44 -5.31 7.27 -3.76
C ARG A 44 -6.22 7.02 -4.96
N THR A 45 -7.00 8.02 -5.32
CA THR A 45 -7.86 7.99 -6.51
C THR A 45 -7.07 8.43 -7.74
N LEU A 46 -7.02 7.57 -8.76
CA LEU A 46 -6.38 7.87 -10.04
C LEU A 46 -7.21 8.87 -10.85
N ILE A 47 -6.55 9.89 -11.39
CA ILE A 47 -7.08 10.82 -12.39
C ILE A 47 -6.37 10.56 -13.72
N SER A 48 -7.12 10.05 -14.70
CA SER A 48 -6.59 9.73 -16.03
C SER A 48 -7.68 9.93 -17.11
N PRO A 49 -8.13 11.17 -17.36
CA PRO A 49 -9.13 11.47 -18.38
C PRO A 49 -8.60 11.10 -19.77
N ASP A 50 -9.48 10.68 -20.67
CA ASP A 50 -9.05 10.37 -22.03
C ASP A 50 -8.59 11.65 -22.77
N GLN A 51 -7.72 11.50 -23.79
CA GLN A 51 -7.13 12.64 -24.51
C GLN A 51 -8.12 13.48 -25.31
N ASN A 52 -9.28 12.90 -25.63
CA ASN A 52 -10.32 13.53 -26.43
C ASN A 52 -11.52 13.94 -25.58
N SER A 53 -11.40 13.80 -24.25
CA SER A 53 -12.47 14.06 -23.31
C SER A 53 -12.72 15.55 -23.32
N LEU A 54 -13.99 15.92 -23.50
CA LEU A 54 -14.41 17.30 -23.40
C LEU A 54 -14.87 17.66 -21.98
N GLU A 55 -14.88 16.68 -21.08
CA GLU A 55 -15.32 16.84 -19.71
C GLU A 55 -14.19 17.36 -18.82
N PRO A 56 -14.45 18.39 -17.98
CA PRO A 56 -13.47 18.90 -17.04
C PRO A 56 -13.25 17.88 -15.91
N VAL A 57 -12.04 17.83 -15.36
CA VAL A 57 -11.77 17.03 -14.16
C VAL A 57 -12.29 17.78 -12.94
N VAL A 58 -13.31 17.23 -12.27
CA VAL A 58 -13.91 17.84 -11.08
C VAL A 58 -13.70 16.96 -9.86
N ILE A 59 -13.18 17.55 -8.77
CA ILE A 59 -12.97 16.91 -7.47
C ILE A 59 -13.92 17.54 -6.45
N ASP A 60 -15.05 16.85 -6.22
CA ASP A 60 -16.12 17.30 -5.32
C ASP A 60 -16.12 16.57 -3.96
N GLN A 61 -15.13 15.71 -3.68
CA GLN A 61 -15.01 14.99 -2.42
C GLN A 61 -13.62 15.18 -1.78
N PRO A 62 -13.53 15.29 -0.45
CA PRO A 62 -12.25 15.23 0.26
C PRO A 62 -11.52 13.92 -0.03
N GLY A 63 -10.19 13.95 -0.12
CA GLY A 63 -9.42 12.74 -0.37
C GLY A 63 -8.06 12.98 -1.02
N SER A 64 -7.38 11.87 -1.33
CA SER A 64 -6.07 11.88 -1.97
C SER A 64 -6.20 11.40 -3.41
N TYR A 65 -5.77 12.24 -4.34
CA TYR A 65 -5.83 12.03 -5.78
C TYR A 65 -4.43 12.04 -6.39
N TYR A 66 -4.25 11.37 -7.52
CA TYR A 66 -2.99 11.44 -8.27
C TYR A 66 -3.21 11.35 -9.77
N LEU A 67 -2.34 12.03 -10.54
CA LEU A 67 -2.42 11.99 -11.99
C LEU A 67 -1.78 10.70 -12.55
N GLY A 68 -2.42 10.15 -13.57
CA GLY A 68 -1.89 9.08 -14.41
C GLY A 68 -1.34 9.55 -15.75
N ARG A 69 -1.46 10.85 -16.06
CA ARG A 69 -1.08 11.46 -17.34
C ARG A 69 -1.09 12.99 -17.27
N ASP A 70 -0.52 13.62 -18.29
CA ASP A 70 -0.63 15.05 -18.53
C ASP A 70 -2.08 15.47 -18.82
N ILE A 71 -2.48 16.65 -18.31
CA ILE A 71 -3.79 17.24 -18.51
C ILE A 71 -3.62 18.67 -19.03
N GLN A 72 -4.39 19.02 -20.05
CA GLN A 72 -4.48 20.37 -20.60
C GLN A 72 -5.91 20.88 -20.51
N ALA A 73 -6.07 22.12 -20.06
CA ALA A 73 -7.34 22.84 -20.08
C ALA A 73 -7.88 22.96 -21.51
N LEU A 74 -9.17 22.72 -21.65
CA LEU A 74 -9.88 22.96 -22.90
C LEU A 74 -10.25 24.45 -23.01
N PRO A 75 -10.49 24.97 -24.22
CA PRO A 75 -11.01 26.33 -24.41
C PRO A 75 -12.20 26.63 -23.49
N GLY A 76 -12.06 27.64 -22.63
CA GLY A 76 -13.12 28.09 -21.71
C GLY A 76 -13.40 27.18 -20.52
N GLN A 77 -12.52 26.21 -20.22
CA GLN A 77 -12.67 25.29 -19.09
C GLN A 77 -11.34 25.14 -18.35
N ASP A 78 -11.38 25.10 -17.02
CA ASP A 78 -10.22 24.76 -16.21
C ASP A 78 -9.84 23.28 -16.38
N ALA A 79 -8.55 22.96 -16.27
CA ALA A 79 -8.08 21.59 -16.45
C ALA A 79 -8.52 20.68 -15.27
N ILE A 80 -8.39 21.20 -14.05
CA ILE A 80 -8.86 20.54 -12.82
C ILE A 80 -9.55 21.57 -11.92
N THR A 81 -10.77 21.27 -11.52
CA THR A 81 -11.54 22.07 -10.56
C THR A 81 -11.75 21.28 -9.27
N ILE A 82 -11.29 21.83 -8.14
CA ILE A 82 -11.40 21.24 -6.81
C ILE A 82 -12.42 22.03 -6.00
N ASN A 83 -13.60 21.45 -5.76
CA ASN A 83 -14.67 22.10 -4.99
C ASN A 83 -14.76 21.59 -3.54
N ALA A 84 -14.04 20.51 -3.20
CA ALA A 84 -14.01 19.98 -1.84
C ALA A 84 -12.82 20.50 -1.02
N ASN A 85 -13.06 20.61 0.29
CA ASN A 85 -12.02 20.81 1.30
C ASN A 85 -11.19 19.54 1.52
N ASN A 86 -10.00 19.68 2.11
CA ASN A 86 -9.13 18.56 2.51
C ASN A 86 -8.79 17.61 1.34
N VAL A 87 -8.39 18.19 0.21
CA VAL A 87 -7.91 17.47 -0.96
C VAL A 87 -6.38 17.50 -1.03
N SER A 88 -5.77 16.33 -1.24
CA SER A 88 -4.37 16.22 -1.64
C SER A 88 -4.31 15.78 -3.10
N LEU A 89 -3.71 16.60 -3.96
CA LEU A 89 -3.49 16.27 -5.36
C LEU A 89 -1.98 16.05 -5.59
N ASP A 90 -1.60 14.81 -5.91
CA ASP A 90 -0.24 14.48 -6.36
C ASP A 90 -0.18 14.51 -7.89
N LEU A 91 0.72 15.31 -8.44
CA LEU A 91 0.93 15.36 -9.89
C LEU A 91 1.65 14.11 -10.40
N ASN A 92 2.32 13.34 -9.55
CA ASN A 92 2.94 12.05 -9.88
C ASN A 92 3.87 12.13 -11.10
N GLY A 93 4.59 13.25 -11.26
CA GLY A 93 5.48 13.51 -12.39
C GLY A 93 4.82 14.02 -13.67
N PHE A 94 3.49 14.21 -13.68
CA PHE A 94 2.74 14.75 -14.82
C PHE A 94 2.51 16.25 -14.71
N THR A 95 2.12 16.85 -15.85
CA THR A 95 1.87 18.28 -15.97
C THR A 95 0.38 18.59 -16.02
N VAL A 96 0.01 19.73 -15.43
CA VAL A 96 -1.30 20.36 -15.61
C VAL A 96 -1.07 21.71 -16.26
N ARG A 97 -1.70 21.91 -17.42
CA ARG A 97 -1.53 23.13 -18.22
C ARG A 97 -2.85 23.85 -18.38
N GLY A 98 -2.85 25.15 -18.12
CA GLY A 98 -3.94 26.03 -18.53
C GLY A 98 -3.99 26.21 -20.05
N ASN A 99 -5.03 26.89 -20.51
CA ASN A 99 -5.21 27.34 -21.88
C ASN A 99 -5.09 28.86 -21.89
N LEU A 100 -4.15 29.37 -22.68
CA LEU A 100 -3.89 30.81 -22.86
C LEU A 100 -4.24 31.28 -24.30
N GLU A 101 -4.96 30.45 -25.06
CA GLU A 101 -5.31 30.72 -26.45
C GLU A 101 -6.69 31.39 -26.56
N VAL A 102 -7.66 30.73 -27.20
CA VAL A 102 -9.02 31.26 -27.36
C VAL A 102 -9.86 30.73 -26.22
N MET A 103 -10.31 31.62 -25.34
CA MET A 103 -11.03 31.35 -24.08
C MET A 103 -10.12 30.75 -23.00
N ASP A 104 -9.70 31.60 -22.07
CA ASP A 104 -8.81 31.23 -20.97
C ASP A 104 -9.40 30.08 -20.13
N GLY A 105 -8.52 29.15 -19.76
CA GLY A 105 -8.82 28.09 -18.80
C GLY A 105 -7.63 27.92 -17.87
N ASN A 106 -7.83 27.91 -16.56
CA ASN A 106 -6.73 27.75 -15.61
C ASN A 106 -6.25 26.30 -15.59
N GLY A 107 -5.03 26.08 -15.11
CA GLY A 107 -4.54 24.72 -14.88
C GLY A 107 -5.31 24.04 -13.74
N ILE A 108 -5.26 24.62 -12.54
CA ILE A 108 -5.92 24.09 -11.35
C ILE A 108 -6.67 25.24 -10.68
N VAL A 109 -7.96 25.03 -10.41
CA VAL A 109 -8.80 25.95 -9.63
C VAL A 109 -9.23 25.26 -8.34
N VAL A 110 -9.12 25.99 -7.22
CA VAL A 110 -9.50 25.51 -5.89
C VAL A 110 -10.57 26.44 -5.34
N ASN A 111 -11.78 25.91 -5.15
CA ASN A 111 -12.96 26.62 -4.66
C ASN A 111 -13.38 26.19 -3.25
N GLY A 112 -12.78 25.10 -2.73
CA GLY A 112 -13.06 24.52 -1.42
C GLY A 112 -12.46 25.30 -0.26
#